data_AF-A0A963TFI6-F1
#
_entry.id   AF-A0A963TFI6-F1
#
_cell.length_a   1.000
_cell.length_b   1.000
_cell.length_c   1.000
_cell.angle_alpha   90.00
_cell.angle_beta   90.00
_cell.angle_gamma   90.00
#
_symmetry.space_group_name_H-M   'P 1'
#
loop_
_entity.id
_entity.type
_entity.pdbx_description
1 polymer ?
#
loop_
_entity_poly.entity_id
_entity_poly.type
_entity_poly.pdbx_seq_one_letter_code
_entity_poly.pdbx_strand_id
1 'polypeptide(L)'
;MRLLFVSATRVGDAILSTGLLGRLIDDHPGLRVTVACGPAAASLFDAVPGLERVIVLDKMPLSLHWLRLWVRCAPRLWDIVVDLRNAPLVYALAKRKAYRVTGGRSEDHRLVHLARVMGLQADPPQPRLWTDAGHDARARTLIPGGPPVLAVGPTANWAAKTWRPERFAELVTRLTGPGGILPGGRVALFGRDDERPQALQLIQALPPDRLIDLVGGMDLLDVFACFRRAAFYVGNDSGLMHLAAAAGIPTLGLFGPSPVNQYGPCGTLSATVQTRIPYAEIFPPNFDPKASGTLMDSLEVDDAEAAARALWTRREAA
;
A
#
# COMPACT_ATOMS: atom_id res chain seq x y z
N MET A 1 12.46 -3.22 26.36
CA MET A 1 12.99 -4.21 25.39
C MET A 1 13.37 -3.49 24.09
N ARG A 2 14.31 -3.99 23.27
CA ARG A 2 14.73 -3.40 21.98
C ARG A 2 14.40 -4.31 20.80
N LEU A 3 13.70 -3.77 19.80
CA LEU A 3 13.35 -4.42 18.55
C LEU A 3 14.10 -3.79 17.37
N LEU A 4 14.74 -4.62 16.54
CA LEU A 4 15.11 -4.26 15.18
C LEU A 4 14.13 -4.91 14.20
N PHE A 5 13.40 -4.10 13.43
CA PHE A 5 12.44 -4.56 12.43
C PHE A 5 12.95 -4.20 11.03
N VAL A 6 13.47 -5.18 10.29
CA VAL A 6 13.95 -5.01 8.92
C VAL A 6 12.80 -5.32 7.95
N SER A 7 12.17 -4.26 7.46
CA SER A 7 11.02 -4.31 6.54
C SER A 7 11.43 -4.18 5.07
N ALA A 8 10.47 -4.39 4.17
CA ALA A 8 10.66 -4.42 2.73
C ALA A 8 10.99 -3.04 2.12
N THR A 9 11.49 -3.07 0.89
CA THR A 9 11.74 -1.85 0.09
C THR A 9 10.48 -1.36 -0.63
N ARG A 10 9.58 -2.28 -0.99
CA ARG A 10 8.33 -1.95 -1.69
C ARG A 10 7.28 -1.52 -0.68
N VAL A 11 6.58 -0.43 -0.99
CA VAL A 11 5.55 0.17 -0.11
C VAL A 11 4.46 -0.83 0.28
N GLY A 12 3.92 -1.60 -0.68
CA GLY A 12 2.88 -2.61 -0.39
C GLY A 12 3.33 -3.66 0.62
N ASP A 13 4.51 -4.28 0.43
CA ASP A 13 5.06 -5.25 1.39
C ASP A 13 5.35 -4.62 2.76
N ALA A 14 5.84 -3.37 2.78
CA ALA A 14 6.08 -2.65 4.03
C ALA A 14 4.77 -2.43 4.81
N ILE A 15 3.71 -1.98 4.13
CA ILE A 15 2.37 -1.86 4.70
C ILE A 15 1.89 -3.21 5.24
N LEU A 16 1.94 -4.27 4.43
CA LEU A 16 1.47 -5.60 4.84
C LEU A 16 2.23 -6.12 6.08
N SER A 17 3.53 -5.82 6.19
CA SER A 17 4.33 -6.22 7.34
C SER A 17 4.01 -5.47 8.65
N THR A 18 3.33 -4.33 8.59
CA THR A 18 3.05 -3.52 9.78
C THR A 18 2.15 -4.23 10.78
N GLY A 19 1.33 -5.19 10.35
CA GLY A 19 0.55 -6.05 11.25
C GLY A 19 1.43 -6.85 12.21
N LEU A 20 2.57 -7.38 11.73
CA LEU A 20 3.54 -8.09 12.57
C LEU A 20 4.21 -7.15 13.57
N LEU A 21 4.53 -5.93 13.12
CA LEU A 21 5.08 -4.90 14.00
C LEU A 21 4.08 -4.50 15.09
N GLY A 22 2.82 -4.30 14.72
CA GLY A 22 1.75 -4.00 15.66
C GLY A 22 1.57 -5.09 16.70
N ARG A 23 1.57 -6.36 16.27
CA ARG A 23 1.49 -7.50 17.18
C ARG A 23 2.63 -7.52 18.21
N LEU A 24 3.86 -7.24 17.77
CA LEU A 24 5.02 -7.18 18.67
C LEU A 24 4.94 -6.02 19.67
N ILE A 25 4.38 -4.89 19.25
CA ILE A 25 4.17 -3.73 20.14
C ILE A 25 3.11 -4.08 21.20
N ASP A 26 2.02 -4.74 20.80
CA ASP A 26 0.93 -5.12 21.70
C ASP A 26 1.40 -6.20 22.71
N ASP A 27 2.17 -7.20 22.26
CA ASP A 27 2.70 -8.27 23.12
C ASP A 27 3.80 -7.76 24.10
N HIS A 28 4.36 -6.57 23.86
CA HIS A 28 5.51 -6.04 24.60
C HIS A 28 5.39 -4.54 24.92
N PRO A 29 4.66 -4.17 25.98
CA PRO A 29 4.55 -2.78 26.41
C PRO A 29 5.92 -2.11 26.64
N GLY A 30 6.10 -0.88 26.14
CA GLY A 30 7.37 -0.15 26.23
C GLY A 30 8.48 -0.68 25.30
N LEU A 31 8.11 -1.40 24.24
CA LEU A 31 9.04 -1.81 23.20
C LEU A 31 9.69 -0.60 22.53
N ARG A 32 11.02 -0.58 22.49
CA ARG A 32 11.81 0.44 21.78
C ARG A 32 12.10 -0.07 20.39
N VAL A 33 11.56 0.59 19.38
CA VAL A 33 11.52 0.11 18.00
C VAL A 33 12.54 0.84 17.14
N THR A 34 13.41 0.09 16.48
CA THR A 34 14.21 0.58 15.35
C THR A 34 13.72 -0.12 14.09
N VAL A 35 13.33 0.65 13.07
CA VAL A 35 12.92 0.11 11.77
C VAL A 35 14.03 0.31 10.76
N ALA A 36 14.31 -0.69 9.92
CA ALA A 36 15.16 -0.53 8.75
C ALA A 36 14.37 -0.88 7.49
N CYS A 37 14.25 0.04 6.54
CA CYS A 37 13.38 -0.13 5.37
C CYS A 37 13.91 0.66 4.16
N GLY A 38 13.28 0.47 3.00
CA GLY A 38 13.60 1.26 1.81
C GLY A 38 13.10 2.71 1.91
N PRO A 39 13.69 3.65 1.16
CA PRO A 39 13.34 5.08 1.22
C PRO A 39 11.86 5.35 0.94
N ALA A 40 11.28 4.63 -0.03
CA ALA A 40 9.87 4.81 -0.40
C ALA A 40 8.87 4.45 0.71
N ALA A 41 9.27 3.63 1.69
CA ALA A 41 8.41 3.18 2.78
C ALA A 41 8.76 3.84 4.13
N ALA A 42 9.79 4.70 4.18
CA ALA A 42 10.35 5.21 5.43
C ALA A 42 9.31 5.94 6.27
N SER A 43 8.53 6.84 5.65
CA SER A 43 7.56 7.67 6.36
C SER A 43 6.43 6.86 7.01
N LEU A 44 6.11 5.66 6.52
CA LEU A 44 5.10 4.78 7.13
C LEU A 44 5.39 4.45 8.60
N PHE A 45 6.65 4.56 9.01
CA PHE A 45 7.09 4.15 10.33
C PHE A 45 7.27 5.32 11.31
N ASP A 46 7.12 6.57 10.87
CA ASP A 46 7.49 7.76 11.66
C ASP A 46 6.64 7.93 12.93
N ALA A 47 5.40 7.45 12.92
CA ALA A 47 4.49 7.51 14.07
C ALA A 47 4.36 6.17 14.83
N VAL A 48 5.25 5.20 14.59
CA VAL A 48 5.23 3.91 15.30
C VAL A 48 5.41 4.12 16.80
N PRO A 49 4.58 3.52 17.67
CA PRO A 49 4.76 3.60 19.12
C PRO A 49 6.14 3.09 19.56
N GLY A 50 6.83 3.89 20.37
CA GLY A 50 8.15 3.54 20.87
C GLY A 50 9.27 3.60 19.82
N LEU A 51 9.05 4.23 18.67
CA LEU A 51 10.08 4.44 17.65
C LEU A 51 11.28 5.22 18.20
N GLU A 52 12.46 4.61 18.18
CA GLU A 52 13.73 5.28 18.46
C GLU A 52 14.38 5.80 17.17
N ARG A 53 14.20 5.08 16.05
CA ARG A 53 14.91 5.37 14.80
C ARG A 53 14.31 4.65 13.59
N VAL A 54 14.26 5.35 12.46
CA VAL A 54 14.16 4.75 11.12
C VAL A 54 15.54 4.77 10.44
N ILE A 55 16.00 3.62 9.96
CA ILE A 55 17.22 3.44 9.20
C ILE A 55 16.82 3.24 7.73
N VAL A 56 16.94 4.31 6.95
CA VAL A 56 16.70 4.25 5.50
C VAL A 56 17.84 3.49 4.80
N LEU A 57 17.47 2.50 4.00
CA LEU A 57 18.38 1.62 3.25
C LEU A 57 18.34 1.93 1.76
N ASP A 58 19.14 2.90 1.35
CA ASP A 58 19.40 3.18 -0.06
C ASP A 58 20.26 2.07 -0.68
N LYS A 59 19.97 1.70 -1.94
CA LYS A 59 20.77 0.71 -2.65
C LYS A 59 22.16 1.30 -2.90
N MET A 60 23.17 0.71 -2.24
CA MET A 60 24.57 1.06 -2.44
C MET A 60 25.29 0.06 -3.37
N PRO A 61 26.33 0.49 -4.11
CA PRO A 61 27.22 -0.41 -4.84
C PRO A 61 27.76 -1.53 -3.95
N LEU A 62 28.04 -2.69 -4.55
CA LEU A 62 28.56 -3.89 -3.86
C LEU A 62 27.70 -4.32 -2.65
N SER A 63 26.43 -3.93 -2.62
CA SER A 63 25.51 -4.19 -1.50
C SER A 63 25.99 -3.67 -0.13
N LEU A 64 26.82 -2.62 -0.12
CA LEU A 64 27.36 -2.02 1.11
C LEU A 64 26.29 -1.45 2.07
N HIS A 65 25.06 -1.29 1.60
CA HIS A 65 23.92 -0.90 2.43
C HIS A 65 23.63 -1.90 3.56
N TRP A 66 23.96 -3.18 3.36
CA TRP A 66 23.90 -4.18 4.43
C TRP A 66 24.99 -3.98 5.47
N LEU A 67 26.20 -3.60 5.05
CA LEU A 67 27.28 -3.28 5.97
C LEU A 67 26.94 -2.01 6.77
N ARG A 68 26.38 -1.00 6.09
CA ARG A 68 25.87 0.21 6.75
C ARG A 68 24.79 -0.10 7.77
N LEU A 69 23.84 -1.00 7.44
CA LEU A 69 22.83 -1.46 8.39
C LEU A 69 23.49 -2.14 9.59
N TRP A 70 24.42 -3.06 9.34
CA TRP A 70 25.14 -3.77 10.40
C TRP A 70 25.91 -2.81 11.31
N VAL A 71 26.72 -1.90 10.78
CA VAL A 71 27.48 -0.91 11.59
C VAL A 71 26.54 -0.07 12.46
N ARG A 72 25.36 0.31 11.96
CA ARG A 72 24.38 1.08 12.73
C ARG A 72 23.70 0.27 13.84
N CYS A 73 23.68 -1.06 13.73
CA CYS A 73 22.95 -1.95 14.63
C CYS A 73 23.86 -2.79 15.55
N ALA A 74 25.10 -3.05 15.17
CA ALA A 74 26.05 -3.92 15.86
C ALA A 74 26.44 -3.47 17.28
N PRO A 75 26.52 -2.16 17.61
CA PRO A 75 26.83 -1.71 18.97
C PRO A 75 25.75 -2.00 20.02
N ARG A 76 24.63 -2.64 19.65
CA ARG A 76 23.50 -2.91 20.54
C ARG A 76 23.26 -4.41 20.64
N LEU A 77 22.95 -4.88 21.84
CA LEU A 77 22.26 -6.16 22.03
C LEU A 77 20.77 -5.95 21.73
N TRP A 78 20.25 -6.74 20.80
CA TRP A 78 18.83 -6.72 20.43
C TRP A 78 18.07 -7.80 21.19
N ASP A 79 16.92 -7.45 21.77
CA ASP A 79 16.09 -8.46 22.42
C ASP A 79 15.30 -9.24 21.36
N ILE A 80 14.77 -8.54 20.34
CA ILE A 80 14.09 -9.13 19.19
C ILE A 80 14.65 -8.54 17.91
N VAL A 81 14.90 -9.40 16.92
CA VAL A 81 15.16 -9.00 15.53
C VAL A 81 14.12 -9.67 14.64
N VAL A 82 13.40 -8.90 13.85
CA VAL A 82 12.57 -9.39 12.76
C VAL A 82 13.22 -9.00 11.45
N ASP A 83 13.52 -9.96 10.59
CA ASP A 83 14.13 -9.72 9.28
C ASP A 83 13.33 -10.34 8.15
N LEU A 84 12.55 -9.48 7.47
CA LEU A 84 11.70 -9.83 6.35
C LEU A 84 12.44 -9.80 5.01
N ARG A 85 13.73 -9.41 5.02
CA ARG A 85 14.58 -9.32 3.83
C ARG A 85 15.66 -10.39 3.78
N ASN A 86 15.81 -11.17 4.84
CA ASN A 86 16.86 -12.17 5.00
C ASN A 86 18.26 -11.56 4.74
N ALA A 87 18.53 -10.41 5.36
CA ALA A 87 19.72 -9.62 5.15
C ALA A 87 20.97 -10.34 5.70
N PRO A 88 22.01 -10.60 4.88
CA PRO A 88 23.14 -11.46 5.27
C PRO A 88 23.86 -11.00 6.55
N LEU A 89 24.07 -9.70 6.72
CA LEU A 89 24.82 -9.18 7.87
C LEU A 89 23.98 -9.06 9.14
N VAL A 90 22.64 -9.19 9.06
CA VAL A 90 21.77 -9.25 10.25
C VAL A 90 21.99 -10.55 11.05
N TYR A 91 22.55 -11.59 10.42
CA TYR A 91 22.93 -12.85 11.06
C TYR A 91 23.97 -12.63 12.17
N ALA A 92 24.92 -11.71 11.97
CA ALA A 92 26.02 -11.45 12.89
C ALA A 92 25.66 -10.48 14.03
N LEU A 93 24.44 -9.92 14.06
CA LEU A 93 24.01 -9.06 15.16
C LEU A 93 23.80 -9.87 16.45
N ALA A 94 24.30 -9.33 17.57
CA ALA A 94 24.03 -9.86 18.90
C ALA A 94 22.54 -9.72 19.22
N LYS A 95 21.85 -10.85 19.44
CA LYS A 95 20.39 -10.88 19.62
C LYS A 95 19.94 -12.04 20.51
N ARG A 96 18.84 -11.85 21.25
CA ARG A 96 18.21 -12.91 22.08
C ARG A 96 17.21 -13.74 21.29
N LYS A 97 16.36 -13.09 20.47
CA LYS A 97 15.35 -13.73 19.62
C LYS A 97 15.41 -13.19 18.20
N ALA A 98 15.20 -14.07 17.22
CA ALA A 98 15.18 -13.70 15.81
C ALA A 98 14.02 -14.37 15.07
N TYR A 99 13.27 -13.58 14.31
CA TYR A 99 12.28 -14.04 13.34
C TYR A 99 12.77 -13.65 11.95
N ARG A 100 12.75 -14.59 11.01
CA ARG A 100 13.31 -14.35 9.68
C ARG A 100 12.45 -15.02 8.63
N VAL A 101 12.38 -14.39 7.45
CA VAL A 101 11.82 -15.08 6.29
C VAL A 101 12.74 -16.24 5.89
N THR A 102 12.18 -17.45 5.95
CA THR A 102 12.84 -18.69 5.52
C THR A 102 12.03 -19.29 4.38
N GLY A 103 12.66 -19.46 3.21
CA GLY A 103 12.01 -20.05 2.03
C GLY A 103 11.95 -19.10 0.82
N GLY A 104 11.51 -19.65 -0.31
CA GLY A 104 11.42 -18.96 -1.60
C GLY A 104 10.03 -18.39 -1.89
N ARG A 105 9.72 -18.25 -3.19
CA ARG A 105 8.39 -17.83 -3.65
C ARG A 105 7.29 -18.73 -3.08
N SER A 106 6.15 -18.13 -2.81
CA SER A 106 4.97 -18.77 -2.23
C SER A 106 3.75 -18.31 -3.03
N GLU A 107 2.85 -19.24 -3.30
CA GLU A 107 1.56 -18.98 -3.94
C GLU A 107 0.51 -18.44 -2.95
N ASP A 108 0.86 -18.40 -1.66
CA ASP A 108 -0.01 -17.86 -0.63
C ASP A 108 -0.15 -16.35 -0.76
N HIS A 109 -1.24 -15.82 -0.20
CA HIS A 109 -1.41 -14.39 -0.05
C HIS A 109 -0.19 -13.77 0.66
N ARG A 110 0.30 -12.63 0.18
CA ARG A 110 1.54 -12.00 0.68
C ARG A 110 1.52 -11.74 2.18
N LEU A 111 0.35 -11.34 2.71
CA LEU A 111 0.12 -11.19 4.15
C LEU A 111 0.36 -12.51 4.93
N VAL A 112 -0.17 -13.63 4.43
CA VAL A 112 -0.01 -14.97 5.04
C VAL A 112 1.45 -15.40 4.99
N HIS A 113 2.11 -15.17 3.86
CA HIS A 113 3.54 -15.44 3.72
C HIS A 113 4.39 -14.67 4.73
N LEU A 114 4.09 -13.39 4.95
CA LEU A 114 4.77 -12.58 5.97
C LEU A 114 4.46 -13.12 7.38
N ALA A 115 3.20 -13.47 7.67
CA ALA A 115 2.78 -13.98 8.97
C ALA A 115 3.49 -15.28 9.38
N ARG A 116 3.89 -16.11 8.41
CA ARG A 116 4.69 -17.33 8.64
C ARG A 116 6.00 -17.05 9.38
N VAL A 117 6.60 -15.87 9.22
CA VAL A 117 7.85 -15.48 9.89
C VAL A 117 7.74 -15.59 11.42
N MET A 118 6.54 -15.39 11.96
CA MET A 118 6.24 -15.49 13.40
C MET A 118 5.33 -16.68 13.74
N GLY A 119 5.03 -17.56 12.77
CA GLY A 119 4.12 -18.69 12.94
C GLY A 119 2.64 -18.29 13.05
N LEU A 120 2.25 -17.14 12.46
CA LEU A 120 0.91 -16.55 12.59
C LEU A 120 0.04 -16.76 11.34
N GLN A 121 0.34 -17.73 10.49
CA GLN A 121 -0.38 -17.93 9.21
C GLN A 121 -1.86 -18.29 9.36
N ALA A 122 -2.29 -18.85 10.50
CA ALA A 122 -3.68 -19.24 10.74
C ALA A 122 -4.59 -18.02 11.00
N ASP A 123 -4.04 -16.97 11.59
CA ASP A 123 -4.70 -15.69 11.82
C ASP A 123 -3.68 -14.57 11.58
N PRO A 124 -3.43 -14.23 10.30
CA PRO A 124 -2.39 -13.28 9.95
C PRO A 124 -2.76 -11.87 10.43
N PRO A 125 -1.90 -11.20 11.23
CA PRO A 125 -2.18 -9.87 11.74
C PRO A 125 -2.44 -8.88 10.60
N GLN A 126 -3.59 -8.21 10.63
CA GLN A 126 -3.94 -7.21 9.62
C GLN A 126 -2.97 -6.01 9.66
N PRO A 127 -2.70 -5.36 8.52
CA PRO A 127 -1.88 -4.15 8.48
C PRO A 127 -2.38 -3.08 9.45
N ARG A 128 -1.46 -2.44 10.18
CA ARG A 128 -1.77 -1.40 11.16
C ARG A 128 -0.77 -0.27 11.03
N LEU A 129 -1.27 0.93 10.71
CA LEU A 129 -0.47 2.14 10.66
C LEU A 129 -0.85 3.05 11.82
N TRP A 130 0.06 3.95 12.15
CA TRP A 130 -0.11 4.92 13.22
C TRP A 130 0.02 6.31 12.64
N THR A 131 -0.78 7.24 13.13
CA THR A 131 -0.69 8.67 12.82
C THR A 131 -0.56 9.46 14.11
N ASP A 132 -0.04 10.67 14.01
CA ASP A 132 -0.10 11.67 15.08
C ASP A 132 -1.13 12.75 14.76
N ALA A 133 -1.31 13.68 15.71
CA ALA A 133 -2.25 14.80 15.56
C ALA A 133 -1.91 15.73 14.39
N GLY A 134 -0.64 15.78 13.96
CA GLY A 134 -0.17 16.57 12.83
C GLY A 134 -0.65 15.99 11.50
N HIS A 135 -0.52 14.68 11.30
CA HIS A 135 -1.07 13.99 10.13
C HIS A 135 -2.59 14.17 10.03
N ASP A 136 -3.29 13.97 11.16
CA ASP A 136 -4.74 14.12 11.22
C ASP A 136 -5.18 15.58 10.94
N ALA A 137 -4.40 16.57 11.37
CA ALA A 137 -4.65 17.98 11.07
C ALA A 137 -4.42 18.32 9.60
N ARG A 138 -3.32 17.85 9.00
CA ARG A 138 -3.06 18.03 7.56
C ARG A 138 -4.14 17.39 6.72
N ALA A 139 -4.56 16.16 7.05
CA ALA A 139 -5.65 15.48 6.36
C ALA A 139 -6.99 16.24 6.44
N ARG A 140 -7.28 16.92 7.56
CA ARG A 140 -8.46 17.81 7.67
C ARG A 140 -8.38 19.02 6.74
N THR A 141 -7.20 19.58 6.56
CA THR A 141 -6.99 20.71 5.63
C THR A 141 -7.08 20.27 4.17
N LEU A 142 -6.46 19.13 3.83
CA LEU A 142 -6.40 18.61 2.46
C LEU A 142 -7.75 18.05 2.01
N ILE A 143 -8.45 17.36 2.91
CA ILE A 143 -9.79 16.83 2.67
C ILE A 143 -10.73 17.46 3.71
N PRO A 144 -11.24 18.69 3.49
CA PRO A 144 -12.13 19.33 4.44
C PRO A 144 -13.48 18.60 4.51
N GLY A 145 -14.25 18.87 5.57
CA GLY A 145 -15.63 18.37 5.69
C GLY A 145 -16.49 18.85 4.50
N GLY A 146 -17.52 18.07 4.16
CA GLY A 146 -18.37 18.34 3.01
C GLY A 146 -18.89 17.05 2.37
N PRO A 147 -19.18 17.07 1.05
CA PRO A 147 -19.58 15.88 0.30
C PRO A 147 -18.57 14.73 0.46
N PRO A 148 -19.02 13.47 0.34
CA PRO A 148 -18.14 12.31 0.46
C PRO A 148 -17.04 12.35 -0.59
N VAL A 149 -15.90 11.73 -0.28
CA VAL A 149 -14.72 11.76 -1.15
C VAL A 149 -14.44 10.37 -1.70
N LEU A 150 -14.35 10.26 -3.02
CA LEU A 150 -13.79 9.12 -3.73
C LEU A 150 -12.27 9.32 -3.85
N ALA A 151 -11.50 8.49 -3.15
CA ALA A 151 -10.05 8.45 -3.31
C ALA A 151 -9.68 7.60 -4.53
N VAL A 152 -8.78 8.11 -5.37
CA VAL A 152 -8.33 7.40 -6.57
C VAL A 152 -6.80 7.32 -6.60
N GLY A 153 -6.28 6.11 -6.77
CA GLY A 153 -4.86 5.86 -7.06
C GLY A 153 -4.69 5.38 -8.51
N PRO A 154 -4.62 6.29 -9.50
CA PRO A 154 -4.70 5.95 -10.91
C PRO A 154 -3.36 5.50 -11.51
N THR A 155 -2.27 5.55 -10.73
CA THR A 155 -0.90 5.29 -11.19
C THR A 155 -0.40 3.93 -10.70
N ALA A 156 0.65 3.42 -11.34
CA ALA A 156 1.34 2.23 -10.91
C ALA A 156 2.83 2.32 -11.26
N ASN A 157 3.65 1.51 -10.59
CA ASN A 157 5.09 1.44 -10.91
C ASN A 157 5.42 0.68 -12.19
N TRP A 158 4.40 0.16 -12.87
CA TRP A 158 4.54 -0.58 -14.11
C TRP A 158 3.38 -0.25 -15.03
N ALA A 159 3.67 0.24 -16.24
CA ALA A 159 2.64 0.64 -17.22
C ALA A 159 1.63 -0.49 -17.51
N ALA A 160 2.08 -1.75 -17.50
CA ALA A 160 1.22 -2.92 -17.68
C ALA A 160 0.12 -3.05 -16.61
N LYS A 161 0.31 -2.44 -15.43
CA LYS A 161 -0.64 -2.41 -14.30
C LYS A 161 -1.41 -1.09 -14.19
N THR A 162 -1.36 -0.23 -15.20
CA THR A 162 -2.05 1.06 -15.17
C THR A 162 -3.33 0.96 -16.00
N TRP A 163 -4.49 1.14 -15.37
CA TRP A 163 -5.76 1.22 -16.11
C TRP A 163 -5.87 2.54 -16.87
N ARG A 164 -6.61 2.55 -17.98
CA ARG A 164 -6.67 3.70 -18.89
C ARG A 164 -7.28 4.94 -18.19
N PRO A 165 -6.69 6.14 -18.34
CA PRO A 165 -7.24 7.37 -17.75
C PRO A 165 -8.67 7.66 -18.16
N GLU A 166 -9.06 7.36 -19.41
CA GLU A 166 -10.42 7.56 -19.91
C GLU A 166 -11.42 6.66 -19.17
N ARG A 167 -11.02 5.41 -18.87
CA ARG A 167 -11.84 4.47 -18.10
C ARG A 167 -11.94 4.87 -16.63
N PHE A 168 -10.87 5.41 -16.04
CA PHE A 168 -10.94 6.02 -14.72
C PHE A 168 -11.90 7.21 -14.68
N ALA A 169 -11.83 8.11 -15.66
CA ALA A 169 -12.70 9.29 -15.74
C ALA A 169 -14.17 8.89 -15.85
N GLU A 170 -14.46 7.89 -16.69
CA GLU A 170 -15.81 7.34 -16.83
C GLU A 170 -16.29 6.70 -15.53
N LEU A 171 -15.49 5.81 -14.91
CA LEU A 171 -15.85 5.16 -13.65
C LEU A 171 -16.11 6.21 -12.55
N VAL A 172 -15.22 7.19 -12.38
CA VAL A 172 -15.38 8.27 -11.41
C VAL A 172 -16.69 9.04 -11.65
N THR A 173 -17.01 9.33 -12.91
CA THR A 173 -18.26 9.98 -13.28
C THR A 173 -19.48 9.15 -12.89
N ARG A 174 -19.47 7.84 -13.15
CA ARG A 174 -20.57 6.93 -12.80
C ARG A 174 -20.73 6.76 -11.28
N LEU A 175 -19.63 6.58 -10.56
CA LEU A 175 -19.65 6.39 -9.10
C LEU A 175 -20.07 7.66 -8.34
N THR A 176 -19.79 8.84 -8.90
CA THR A 176 -20.10 10.13 -8.26
C THR A 176 -21.30 10.89 -8.86
N GLY A 177 -21.93 10.32 -9.89
CA GLY A 177 -23.16 10.82 -10.50
C GLY A 177 -24.41 10.51 -9.69
N PRO A 178 -25.61 10.98 -10.11
CA PRO A 178 -26.86 10.86 -9.34
C PRO A 178 -27.25 9.43 -8.95
N GLY A 179 -26.95 8.44 -9.80
CA GLY A 179 -27.20 7.01 -9.52
C GLY A 179 -25.98 6.26 -8.97
N GLY A 180 -24.88 6.97 -8.69
CA GLY A 180 -23.64 6.39 -8.18
C GLY A 180 -23.71 6.03 -6.71
N ILE A 181 -22.64 5.41 -6.20
CA ILE A 181 -22.50 5.11 -4.77
C ILE A 181 -22.17 6.35 -3.93
N LEU A 182 -21.66 7.41 -4.55
CA LEU A 182 -21.25 8.66 -3.92
C LEU A 182 -21.84 9.88 -4.68
N PRO A 183 -23.17 10.03 -4.77
CA PRO A 183 -23.79 11.08 -5.56
C PRO A 183 -23.33 12.48 -5.11
N GLY A 184 -22.81 13.28 -6.05
CA GLY A 184 -22.26 14.61 -5.75
C GLY A 184 -20.92 14.58 -5.01
N GLY A 185 -20.27 13.43 -4.89
CA GLY A 185 -18.98 13.28 -4.21
C GLY A 185 -17.85 14.06 -4.86
N ARG A 186 -16.85 14.44 -4.06
CA ARG A 186 -15.57 14.98 -4.54
C ARG A 186 -14.61 13.85 -4.86
N VAL A 187 -13.60 14.13 -5.67
CA VAL A 187 -12.62 13.14 -6.12
C VAL A 187 -11.24 13.57 -5.66
N ALA A 188 -10.57 12.77 -4.85
CA ALA A 188 -9.20 13.02 -4.43
C ALA A 188 -8.25 12.11 -5.20
N LEU A 189 -7.33 12.70 -5.98
CA LEU A 189 -6.34 11.96 -6.75
C LEU A 189 -5.02 11.87 -5.97
N PHE A 190 -4.49 10.66 -5.86
CA PHE A 190 -3.25 10.37 -5.15
C PHE A 190 -2.21 9.76 -6.08
N GLY A 191 -0.96 10.12 -5.87
CA GLY A 191 0.18 9.61 -6.61
C GLY A 191 1.44 10.31 -6.12
N ARG A 192 2.60 9.80 -6.53
CA ARG A 192 3.87 10.49 -6.27
C ARG A 192 4.11 11.62 -7.26
N ASP A 193 5.06 12.48 -6.95
CA ASP A 193 5.41 13.61 -7.80
C ASP A 193 5.91 13.15 -9.18
N ASP A 194 6.75 12.11 -9.21
CA ASP A 194 7.24 11.46 -10.42
C ASP A 194 6.15 10.73 -11.23
N GLU A 195 4.97 10.55 -10.65
CA GLU A 195 3.82 9.91 -11.30
C GLU A 195 2.81 10.91 -11.86
N ARG A 196 2.98 12.23 -11.61
CA ARG A 196 2.10 13.28 -12.13
C ARG A 196 1.88 13.22 -13.65
N PRO A 197 2.88 12.92 -14.51
CA PRO A 197 2.65 12.76 -15.94
C PRO A 197 1.64 11.66 -16.29
N GLN A 198 1.58 10.58 -15.50
CA GLN A 198 0.63 9.48 -15.71
C GLN A 198 -0.80 9.86 -15.28
N ALA A 199 -0.95 10.72 -14.28
CA ALA A 199 -2.24 11.17 -13.77
C ALA A 199 -2.82 12.37 -14.55
N LEU A 200 -2.00 13.06 -15.36
CA LEU A 200 -2.36 14.34 -15.98
C LEU A 200 -3.63 14.28 -16.83
N GLN A 201 -3.79 13.23 -17.64
CA GLN A 201 -4.99 13.05 -18.47
C GLN A 201 -6.25 12.92 -17.61
N LEU A 202 -6.18 12.21 -16.49
CA LEU A 202 -7.31 12.08 -15.56
C LEU A 202 -7.58 13.40 -14.81
N ILE A 203 -6.53 14.10 -14.38
CA ILE A 203 -6.64 15.43 -13.75
C ILE A 203 -7.40 16.40 -14.67
N GLN A 204 -7.07 16.41 -15.96
CA GLN A 204 -7.69 17.28 -16.95
C GLN A 204 -9.12 16.87 -17.33
N ALA A 205 -9.47 15.59 -17.18
CA ALA A 205 -10.80 15.08 -17.50
C ALA A 205 -11.84 15.31 -16.39
N LEU A 206 -11.41 15.61 -15.16
CA LEU A 206 -12.31 15.78 -14.02
C LEU A 206 -12.69 17.25 -13.79
N PRO A 207 -13.93 17.54 -13.33
CA PRO A 207 -14.37 18.91 -13.01
C PRO A 207 -13.50 19.54 -11.91
N PRO A 208 -12.87 20.72 -12.13
CA PRO A 208 -11.96 21.34 -11.17
C PRO A 208 -12.59 21.66 -9.81
N ASP A 209 -13.89 21.95 -9.77
CA ASP A 209 -14.66 22.25 -8.56
C ASP A 209 -14.89 21.02 -7.66
N ARG A 210 -14.74 19.82 -8.22
CA ARG A 210 -14.91 18.54 -7.52
C ARG A 210 -13.59 17.81 -7.28
N LEU A 211 -12.52 18.25 -7.92
CA LEU A 211 -11.20 17.63 -7.86
C LEU A 211 -10.38 18.15 -6.67
N ILE A 212 -9.84 17.23 -5.89
CA ILE A 212 -8.82 17.47 -4.86
C ILE A 212 -7.53 16.81 -5.39
N ASP A 213 -6.69 17.59 -6.10
CA ASP A 213 -5.41 17.10 -6.63
C ASP A 213 -4.38 17.02 -5.50
N LEU A 214 -4.01 15.80 -5.11
CA LEU A 214 -3.02 15.53 -4.08
C LEU A 214 -1.81 14.75 -4.64
N VAL A 215 -1.61 14.75 -5.96
CA VAL A 215 -0.48 14.05 -6.59
C VAL A 215 0.83 14.79 -6.28
N GLY A 216 1.80 14.09 -5.69
CA GLY A 216 3.13 14.61 -5.38
C GLY A 216 3.25 15.47 -4.13
N GLY A 217 2.14 15.74 -3.42
CA GLY A 217 2.12 16.71 -2.32
C GLY A 217 2.25 16.14 -0.91
N MET A 218 2.48 14.84 -0.72
CA MET A 218 2.31 14.19 0.59
C MET A 218 3.27 13.02 0.84
N ASP A 219 3.60 12.83 2.12
CA ASP A 219 4.16 11.56 2.59
C ASP A 219 3.06 10.48 2.75
N LEU A 220 3.47 9.23 3.03
CA LEU A 220 2.53 8.12 3.09
C LEU A 220 1.63 8.13 4.33
N LEU A 221 2.03 8.74 5.44
CA LEU A 221 1.17 8.83 6.63
C LEU A 221 0.10 9.91 6.47
N ASP A 222 0.42 11.00 5.77
CA ASP A 222 -0.57 11.99 5.34
C ASP A 222 -1.58 11.40 4.36
N VAL A 223 -1.10 10.60 3.39
CA VAL A 223 -1.99 9.85 2.48
C VAL A 223 -2.91 8.91 3.29
N PHE A 224 -2.36 8.17 4.25
CA PHE A 224 -3.13 7.27 5.09
C PHE A 224 -4.19 8.03 5.92
N ALA A 225 -3.83 9.16 6.52
CA ALA A 225 -4.75 10.03 7.23
C ALA A 225 -5.85 10.61 6.32
N CYS A 226 -5.51 10.95 5.07
CA CYS A 226 -6.46 11.34 4.04
C CYS A 226 -7.42 10.20 3.67
N PHE A 227 -6.94 8.97 3.52
CA PHE A 227 -7.81 7.82 3.26
C PHE A 227 -8.82 7.58 4.39
N ARG A 228 -8.45 7.80 5.66
CA ARG A 228 -9.42 7.75 6.78
C ARG A 228 -10.54 8.80 6.70
N ARG A 229 -10.43 9.78 5.78
CA ARG A 229 -11.46 10.80 5.51
C ARG A 229 -12.19 10.58 4.19
N ALA A 230 -11.75 9.62 3.38
CA ALA A 230 -12.44 9.22 2.16
C ALA A 230 -13.57 8.23 2.47
N ALA A 231 -14.57 8.19 1.60
CA ALA A 231 -15.70 7.27 1.72
C ALA A 231 -15.43 5.95 0.97
N PHE A 232 -14.63 5.99 -0.08
CA PHE A 232 -14.32 4.84 -0.93
C PHE A 232 -12.96 5.06 -1.62
N TYR A 233 -12.24 3.98 -1.90
CA TYR A 233 -11.02 3.97 -2.69
C TYR A 233 -11.16 3.08 -3.92
N VAL A 234 -10.68 3.56 -5.07
CA VAL A 234 -10.44 2.75 -6.26
C VAL A 234 -9.05 3.06 -6.85
N GLY A 235 -8.31 2.04 -7.26
CA GLY A 235 -7.00 2.26 -7.87
C GLY A 235 -6.34 0.99 -8.35
N ASN A 236 -5.23 1.15 -9.07
CA ASN A 236 -4.45 0.00 -9.55
C ASN A 236 -3.83 -0.79 -8.40
N ASP A 237 -3.44 -2.05 -8.68
CA ASP A 237 -2.54 -2.86 -7.83
C ASP A 237 -1.24 -2.11 -7.49
N SER A 238 -1.27 -1.42 -6.34
CA SER A 238 -0.24 -0.49 -5.90
C SER A 238 -0.12 -0.45 -4.37
N GLY A 239 0.92 0.22 -3.87
CA GLY A 239 1.05 0.45 -2.43
C GLY A 239 -0.12 1.27 -1.85
N LEU A 240 -0.70 2.19 -2.63
CA LEU A 240 -1.84 3.02 -2.20
C LEU A 240 -3.09 2.18 -1.94
N MET A 241 -3.32 1.13 -2.74
CA MET A 241 -4.43 0.20 -2.53
C MET A 241 -4.31 -0.50 -1.17
N HIS A 242 -3.13 -1.04 -0.82
CA HIS A 242 -2.93 -1.63 0.50
C HIS A 242 -3.04 -0.61 1.64
N LEU A 243 -2.61 0.63 1.40
CA LEU A 243 -2.70 1.70 2.38
C LEU A 243 -4.15 2.12 2.65
N ALA A 244 -4.98 2.20 1.61
CA ALA A 244 -6.42 2.46 1.72
C ALA A 244 -7.14 1.33 2.47
N ALA A 245 -6.82 0.07 2.14
CA ALA A 245 -7.36 -1.08 2.85
C ALA A 245 -6.99 -1.06 4.35
N ALA A 246 -5.73 -0.72 4.67
CA ALA A 246 -5.27 -0.57 6.05
C ALA A 246 -5.93 0.61 6.78
N ALA A 247 -6.41 1.63 6.05
CA ALA A 247 -7.16 2.75 6.62
C ALA A 247 -8.60 2.37 6.98
N GLY A 248 -9.04 1.16 6.60
CA GLY A 248 -10.36 0.61 6.94
C GLY A 248 -11.50 1.11 6.05
N ILE A 249 -11.18 1.73 4.91
CA ILE A 249 -12.20 2.19 3.95
C ILE A 249 -12.48 1.13 2.89
N PRO A 250 -13.70 1.11 2.29
CA PRO A 250 -13.99 0.32 1.11
C PRO A 250 -12.93 0.52 0.02
N THR A 251 -12.21 -0.55 -0.32
CA THR A 251 -11.06 -0.51 -1.23
C THR A 251 -11.27 -1.47 -2.38
N LEU A 252 -11.43 -0.92 -3.60
CA LEU A 252 -11.46 -1.69 -4.84
C LEU A 252 -10.11 -1.61 -5.56
N GLY A 253 -9.41 -2.74 -5.63
CA GLY A 253 -8.19 -2.88 -6.42
C GLY A 253 -8.45 -3.31 -7.87
N LEU A 254 -7.85 -2.62 -8.83
CA LEU A 254 -7.90 -2.94 -10.25
C LEU A 254 -6.62 -3.69 -10.66
N PHE A 255 -6.79 -4.89 -11.22
CA PHE A 255 -5.69 -5.80 -11.52
C PHE A 255 -5.57 -6.10 -13.02
N GLY A 256 -4.34 -6.07 -13.51
CA GLY A 256 -3.96 -6.55 -14.83
C GLY A 256 -3.13 -7.83 -14.71
N PRO A 257 -1.82 -7.77 -14.99
CA PRO A 257 -0.94 -8.93 -15.00
C PRO A 257 -0.42 -9.26 -13.59
N SER A 258 -1.28 -9.23 -12.57
CA SER A 258 -0.90 -9.52 -11.19
C SER A 258 -1.77 -10.61 -10.61
N PRO A 259 -1.19 -11.63 -9.95
CA PRO A 259 -1.98 -12.66 -9.28
C PRO A 259 -2.73 -12.07 -8.07
N VAL A 260 -4.05 -11.88 -8.22
CA VAL A 260 -4.94 -11.31 -7.20
C VAL A 260 -4.91 -12.09 -5.89
N ASN A 261 -4.81 -13.42 -5.94
CA ASN A 261 -4.70 -14.27 -4.75
C ASN A 261 -3.46 -13.98 -3.90
N GLN A 262 -2.40 -13.41 -4.50
CA GLN A 262 -1.16 -13.07 -3.81
C GLN A 262 -1.13 -11.61 -3.33
N TYR A 263 -1.67 -10.67 -4.12
CA TYR A 263 -1.49 -9.23 -3.93
C TYR A 263 -2.79 -8.46 -3.68
N GLY A 264 -3.92 -9.13 -3.50
CA GLY A 264 -5.19 -8.49 -3.18
C GLY A 264 -5.11 -7.60 -1.92
N PRO A 265 -5.92 -6.53 -1.83
CA PRO A 265 -6.08 -5.79 -0.58
C PRO A 265 -6.70 -6.68 0.49
N CYS A 266 -6.18 -6.60 1.72
CA CYS A 266 -6.67 -7.37 2.86
C CYS A 266 -7.88 -6.68 3.53
N GLY A 267 -8.61 -7.40 4.36
CA GLY A 267 -9.74 -6.86 5.13
C GLY A 267 -11.12 -7.16 4.53
N THR A 268 -12.15 -7.00 5.34
CA THR A 268 -13.55 -7.35 4.98
C THR A 268 -14.17 -6.36 4.00
N LEU A 269 -13.73 -5.10 4.03
CA LEU A 269 -14.14 -4.02 3.11
C LEU A 269 -13.20 -3.89 1.91
N SER A 270 -12.66 -5.00 1.45
CA SER A 270 -11.79 -5.06 0.28
C SER A 270 -12.42 -5.87 -0.86
N ALA A 271 -12.15 -5.45 -2.09
CA ALA A 271 -12.54 -6.15 -3.29
C ALA A 271 -11.45 -5.99 -4.37
N THR A 272 -11.48 -6.90 -5.34
CA THR A 272 -10.65 -6.82 -6.53
C THR A 272 -11.49 -7.07 -7.76
N VAL A 273 -11.16 -6.38 -8.84
CA VAL A 273 -11.61 -6.72 -10.19
C VAL A 273 -10.38 -6.81 -11.07
N GLN A 274 -10.36 -7.77 -11.98
CA GLN A 274 -9.20 -8.04 -12.82
C GLN A 274 -9.60 -8.14 -14.28
N THR A 275 -8.62 -7.91 -15.15
CA THR A 275 -8.65 -8.25 -16.58
C THR A 275 -9.23 -9.66 -16.82
N ARG A 276 -10.00 -9.82 -17.88
CA ARG A 276 -10.63 -11.09 -18.28
C ARG A 276 -9.62 -12.10 -18.84
N ILE A 277 -8.45 -11.63 -19.26
CA ILE A 277 -7.37 -12.47 -19.77
C ILE A 277 -6.59 -13.08 -18.60
N PRO A 278 -6.44 -14.41 -18.51
CA PRO A 278 -5.68 -15.04 -17.44
C PRO A 278 -4.22 -14.58 -17.40
N TYR A 279 -3.61 -14.53 -16.22
CA TYR A 279 -2.21 -14.13 -16.03
C TYR A 279 -1.22 -14.94 -16.90
N ALA A 280 -1.50 -16.23 -17.15
CA ALA A 280 -0.65 -17.08 -17.99
C ALA A 280 -0.65 -16.69 -19.47
N GLU A 281 -1.65 -15.94 -19.93
CA GLU A 281 -1.89 -15.63 -21.35
C GLU A 281 -1.78 -14.13 -21.65
N ILE A 282 -1.75 -13.28 -20.62
CA ILE A 282 -1.84 -11.82 -20.77
C ILE A 282 -0.58 -11.18 -21.36
N PHE A 283 0.55 -11.88 -21.34
CA PHE A 283 1.82 -11.36 -21.83
C PHE A 283 1.98 -11.67 -23.32
N PRO A 284 2.02 -10.66 -24.20
CA PRO A 284 2.30 -10.90 -25.61
C PRO A 284 3.75 -11.37 -25.81
N PRO A 285 4.07 -12.10 -26.90
CA PRO A 285 5.40 -12.65 -27.14
C PRO A 285 6.54 -11.63 -27.15
N ASN A 286 6.27 -10.39 -27.55
CA ASN A 286 7.23 -9.28 -27.62
C ASN A 286 7.11 -8.32 -26.43
N PHE A 287 6.57 -8.79 -25.30
CA PHE A 287 6.36 -7.97 -24.12
C PHE A 287 7.69 -7.48 -23.52
N ASP A 288 7.80 -6.16 -23.37
CA ASP A 288 8.91 -5.50 -22.68
C ASP A 288 8.36 -4.78 -21.43
N PRO A 289 8.80 -5.15 -20.22
CA PRO A 289 8.36 -4.50 -18.99
C PRO A 289 8.55 -2.97 -18.94
N LYS A 290 9.43 -2.40 -19.76
CA LYS A 290 9.73 -0.96 -19.82
C LYS A 290 9.05 -0.24 -20.98
N ALA A 291 8.82 -0.93 -22.09
CA ALA A 291 8.33 -0.30 -23.32
C ALA A 291 6.88 -0.66 -23.67
N SER A 292 6.37 -1.80 -23.22
CA SER A 292 4.98 -2.18 -23.44
C SER A 292 4.03 -1.32 -22.61
N GLY A 293 2.85 -1.02 -23.19
CA GLY A 293 1.79 -0.27 -22.54
C GLY A 293 1.00 -1.11 -21.51
N THR A 294 -0.24 -0.68 -21.26
CA THR A 294 -1.13 -1.36 -20.32
C THR A 294 -1.52 -2.76 -20.79
N LEU A 295 -1.69 -3.68 -19.83
CA LEU A 295 -2.27 -5.01 -20.03
C LEU A 295 -3.67 -5.11 -19.39
N MET A 296 -4.28 -3.99 -19.03
CA MET A 296 -5.59 -3.94 -18.36
C MET A 296 -6.74 -3.68 -19.34
N ASP A 297 -6.49 -3.79 -20.64
CA ASP A 297 -7.45 -3.41 -21.69
C ASP A 297 -8.72 -4.27 -21.71
N SER A 298 -8.69 -5.50 -21.20
CA SER A 298 -9.91 -6.32 -21.11
C SER A 298 -10.73 -6.10 -19.84
N LEU A 299 -10.26 -5.27 -18.90
CA LEU A 299 -11.02 -4.84 -17.74
C LEU A 299 -11.89 -3.63 -18.10
N GLU A 300 -13.19 -3.83 -18.22
CA GLU A 300 -14.13 -2.78 -18.63
C GLU A 300 -14.66 -1.96 -17.44
N VAL A 301 -15.18 -0.76 -17.74
CA VAL A 301 -15.76 0.14 -16.72
C VAL A 301 -16.96 -0.51 -16.03
N ASP A 302 -17.77 -1.26 -16.76
CA ASP A 302 -18.93 -1.96 -16.22
C ASP A 302 -18.54 -3.00 -15.16
N ASP A 303 -17.45 -3.75 -15.38
CA ASP A 303 -16.95 -4.73 -14.41
C ASP A 303 -16.50 -4.03 -13.12
N ALA A 304 -15.79 -2.90 -13.26
CA ALA A 304 -15.31 -2.12 -12.12
C ALA A 304 -16.46 -1.44 -11.35
N GLU A 305 -17.46 -0.91 -12.06
CA GLU A 305 -18.64 -0.31 -11.45
C GLU A 305 -19.46 -1.35 -10.68
N ALA A 306 -19.72 -2.51 -11.28
CA ALA A 306 -20.44 -3.60 -10.62
C ALA A 306 -19.72 -4.05 -9.34
N ALA A 307 -18.40 -4.22 -9.39
CA ALA A 307 -17.59 -4.55 -8.23
C ALA A 307 -17.62 -3.45 -7.16
N ALA A 308 -17.56 -2.18 -7.55
CA ALA A 308 -17.64 -1.04 -6.64
C ALA A 308 -19.00 -0.99 -5.92
N ARG A 309 -20.11 -1.17 -6.65
CA ARG A 309 -21.46 -1.22 -6.10
C ARG A 309 -21.64 -2.39 -5.14
N ALA A 310 -21.16 -3.59 -5.50
CA ALA A 310 -21.22 -4.76 -4.63
C ALA A 310 -20.41 -4.54 -3.33
N LEU A 311 -19.23 -3.92 -3.43
CA LEU A 311 -18.43 -3.57 -2.25
C LEU A 311 -19.12 -2.49 -1.40
N TRP A 312 -19.75 -1.50 -2.02
CA TRP A 312 -20.52 -0.47 -1.30
C TRP A 312 -21.68 -1.08 -0.51
N THR A 313 -22.46 -1.97 -1.12
CA THR A 313 -23.53 -2.70 -0.43
C THR A 313 -23.01 -3.51 0.76
N ARG A 314 -21.84 -4.15 0.64
CA ARG A 314 -21.21 -4.86 1.77
C ARG A 314 -20.86 -3.90 2.92
N ARG A 315 -20.39 -2.69 2.60
CA ARG A 315 -20.09 -1.66 3.61
C ARG A 315 -21.34 -1.16 4.31
N GLU A 316 -22.45 -0.96 3.60
CA GLU A 316 -23.71 -0.52 4.21
C GLU A 316 -24.33 -1.59 5.12
N ALA A 317 -23.95 -2.86 4.95
CA ALA A 317 -24.43 -3.98 5.76
C ALA A 317 -23.56 -4.28 7.00
N ALA A 318 -22.38 -3.67 7.15
CA ALA A 318 -21.41 -3.93 8.21
C ALA A 318 -21.53 -2.91 9.35
#